data_AF-A0A2R6MXZ4-F1
#
_entry.id   AF-A0A2R6MXZ4-F1
#
_cell.length_a   1.000
_cell.length_b   1.000
_cell.length_c   1.000
_cell.angle_alpha   90.00
_cell.angle_beta   90.00
_cell.angle_gamma   90.00
#
_symmetry.space_group_name_H-M   'P 1'
#
loop_
_entity.id
_entity.type
_entity.pdbx_description
1 polymer ?
#
loop_
_entity_poly.entity_id
_entity_poly.type
_entity_poly.pdbx_seq_one_letter_code
_entity_poly.pdbx_strand_id
1 'polypeptide(L)' 'CLADDDIEFEAFFGTSENERGWYDIEHAKDVLGYEPRDRAEAWTEPPQELIEHVEANRES' A
#
# COMPACT_ATOMS: atom_id res chain seq x y z
N CYS A 1 -35.45 -9.56 18.46
CA CYS A 1 -34.13 -8.97 18.20
C CYS A 1 -34.02 -8.67 16.71
N LEU A 2 -33.35 -7.59 16.30
CA LEU A 2 -33.07 -7.30 14.90
C LEU A 2 -31.90 -8.20 14.48
N ALA A 3 -32.21 -9.41 14.02
CA ALA A 3 -31.25 -10.28 13.35
C ALA A 3 -31.39 -9.97 11.87
N ASP A 4 -30.30 -9.50 11.28
CA ASP A 4 -30.19 -9.20 9.86
C ASP A 4 -29.04 -10.07 9.36
N ASP A 5 -29.34 -11.00 8.47
CA ASP A 5 -28.38 -11.97 7.93
C ASP A 5 -27.57 -11.37 6.76
N ASP A 6 -27.88 -10.13 6.34
CA ASP A 6 -27.26 -9.47 5.18
C ASP A 6 -26.16 -8.45 5.56
N ILE A 7 -25.86 -8.26 6.86
CA ILE A 7 -24.75 -7.40 7.27
C ILE A 7 -23.42 -8.13 7.10
N GLU A 8 -22.79 -7.92 5.94
CA GLU A 8 -21.48 -8.44 5.59
C GLU A 8 -20.37 -7.46 6.01
N PHE A 9 -19.31 -7.98 6.64
CA PHE A 9 -18.08 -7.25 6.94
C PHE A 9 -16.91 -7.95 6.26
N GLU A 10 -16.16 -7.22 5.45
CA GLU A 10 -14.98 -7.72 4.74
C GLU A 10 -13.74 -6.86 5.02
N ALA A 11 -12.57 -7.50 4.98
CA ALA A 11 -11.27 -6.84 5.15
C ALA A 11 -10.50 -6.84 3.83
N PHE A 12 -9.95 -5.69 3.45
CA PHE A 12 -9.22 -5.49 2.19
C PHE A 12 -7.80 -5.00 2.44
N PHE A 13 -6.87 -5.35 1.55
CA PHE A 13 -5.49 -4.88 1.60
C PHE A 13 -5.32 -3.55 0.84
N GLY A 14 -5.05 -2.46 1.55
CA GLY A 14 -4.78 -1.14 0.98
C GLY A 14 -3.33 -0.94 0.57
N THR A 15 -2.90 -1.62 -0.50
CA THR A 15 -1.56 -1.46 -1.09
C THR A 15 -1.63 -0.90 -2.50
N SER A 16 -0.60 -0.17 -2.90
CA SER A 16 -0.33 0.24 -4.29
C SER A 16 -0.21 -0.97 -5.23
N GLU A 17 -0.31 -0.73 -6.55
CA GLU A 17 -0.22 -1.77 -7.59
C GLU A 17 1.22 -2.20 -7.85
N ASN A 18 1.81 -2.84 -6.84
CA ASN A 18 3.20 -3.29 -6.86
C ASN A 18 3.28 -4.62 -7.61
N GLU A 19 4.13 -4.70 -8.63
CA GLU A 19 4.33 -5.93 -9.41
C GLU A 19 4.87 -7.07 -8.54
N ARG A 20 5.61 -6.73 -7.48
CA ARG A 20 6.15 -7.69 -6.50
C ARG A 20 5.38 -7.70 -5.17
N GLY A 21 4.12 -7.28 -5.17
CA GLY A 21 3.24 -7.34 -4.01
C GLY A 21 3.09 -8.76 -3.46
N TRP A 22 2.96 -8.88 -2.14
CA TRP A 22 2.72 -10.17 -1.47
C TRP A 22 1.23 -10.48 -1.26
N TYR A 23 0.37 -9.50 -1.50
CA TYR A 23 -1.07 -9.60 -1.27
C TYR A 23 -1.84 -9.42 -2.57
N ASP A 24 -2.91 -10.20 -2.71
CA ASP A 24 -3.88 -10.06 -3.80
C ASP A 24 -4.84 -8.91 -3.50
N ILE A 25 -5.02 -8.02 -4.49
CA ILE A 25 -5.92 -6.86 -4.43
C ILE A 25 -7.06 -6.94 -5.45
N GLU A 26 -7.16 -8.03 -6.23
CA GLU A 26 -8.17 -8.17 -7.28
C GLU A 26 -9.59 -8.19 -6.69
N HIS A 27 -9.79 -8.85 -5.54
CA HIS A 27 -11.08 -8.81 -4.84
C HIS A 27 -11.48 -7.38 -4.41
N ALA A 28 -10.51 -6.55 -4.02
CA ALA A 28 -10.77 -5.14 -3.69
C ALA A 28 -11.12 -4.31 -4.94
N LYS A 29 -10.47 -4.58 -6.08
CA LYS A 29 -10.81 -3.98 -7.37
C LYS A 29 -12.24 -4.32 -7.77
N ASP A 30 -12.62 -5.59 -7.64
CA ASP A 30 -13.93 -6.10 -8.06
C ASP A 30 -15.07 -5.61 -7.15
N VAL A 31 -14.89 -5.65 -5.83
CA VAL A 31 -15.93 -5.29 -4.86
C VAL A 31 -16.06 -3.78 -4.68
N LEU A 32 -14.93 -3.05 -4.66
CA LEU A 32 -14.91 -1.62 -4.30
C LEU A 32 -14.56 -0.69 -5.46
N GLY A 33 -14.16 -1.21 -6.63
CA GLY A 33 -13.59 -0.38 -7.70
C GLY A 33 -12.24 0.23 -7.30
N TYR A 34 -11.47 -0.46 -6.45
CA TYR A 34 -10.21 0.06 -5.91
C TYR A 34 -9.12 0.15 -6.97
N GLU A 35 -8.76 1.37 -7.41
CA GLU A 35 -7.74 1.59 -8.44
C GLU A 35 -6.51 2.35 -7.90
N PRO A 36 -5.53 1.65 -7.29
CA PRO A 36 -4.29 2.27 -6.86
C PRO A 36 -3.49 2.81 -8.05
N ARG A 37 -2.98 4.04 -7.94
CA ARG A 37 -2.29 4.75 -9.05
C ARG A 37 -0.78 4.68 -8.98
N ASP A 38 -0.24 4.47 -7.79
CA ASP A 38 1.20 4.42 -7.53
C ASP A 38 1.71 2.98 -7.60
N ARG A 39 3.03 2.84 -7.80
CA ARG A 39 3.74 1.55 -7.85
C ARG A 39 5.09 1.68 -7.15
N ALA A 40 5.45 0.72 -6.33
CA ALA A 40 6.73 0.69 -5.63
C ALA A 40 7.91 0.63 -6.60
N GLU A 41 7.72 0.05 -7.78
CA GLU A 41 8.74 -0.05 -8.84
C GLU A 41 9.19 1.32 -9.38
N ALA A 42 8.40 2.37 -9.20
CA ALA A 42 8.78 3.73 -9.60
C ALA A 42 9.90 4.31 -8.70
N TRP A 43 10.10 3.75 -7.52
CA TRP A 43 11.13 4.18 -6.59
C TRP A 43 12.49 3.55 -6.93
N THR A 44 13.51 4.38 -7.11
CA THR A 44 14.86 3.92 -7.50
C THR A 44 15.91 4.23 -6.43
N GLU A 45 15.92 5.47 -5.93
CA GLU A 45 16.84 5.93 -4.89
C GLU A 45 16.16 6.92 -3.94
N PRO A 46 16.59 6.98 -2.67
CA PRO A 46 16.12 8.01 -1.75
C PRO A 46 16.59 9.41 -2.19
N PRO A 47 15.82 10.47 -1.89
CA PRO A 47 16.24 11.85 -2.10
C PRO A 47 17.62 12.15 -1.49
N GLN A 48 18.44 12.90 -2.22
CA GLN A 48 19.81 13.24 -1.80
C GLN A 48 19.89 13.90 -0.42
N GLU A 49 18.91 14.75 -0.08
CA GLU A 49 18.81 15.39 1.24
C GLU A 49 18.76 14.37 2.39
N LEU A 50 18.05 13.25 2.20
CA LEU A 50 17.97 12.19 3.21
C LEU A 50 19.29 11.43 3.34
N ILE A 51 20.02 11.27 2.23
CA ILE A 51 21.34 10.64 2.22
C ILE A 51 22.32 11.51 3.02
N GLU A 52 22.39 12.80 2.72
CA GLU A 52 23.26 13.77 3.41
C GLU A 52 22.96 13.83 4.91
N HIS A 53 21.67 13.83 5.29
CA HIS A 53 21.27 13.81 6.69
C HIS A 53 21.74 12.54 7.43
N VAL A 54 21.61 11.37 6.80
CA VAL A 54 22.06 10.10 7.40
C VAL A 54 23.59 10.08 7.54
N GLU A 55 24.33 10.55 6.54
CA GLU A 55 25.80 10.60 6.58
C GLU A 55 26.30 11.55 7.68
N ALA A 56 25.74 12.75 7.79
CA ALA A 56 26.10 13.72 8.83
C ALA A 56 25.89 13.17 10.26
N ASN A 57 24.85 12.37 10.48
CA ASN A 57 24.59 11.73 11.77
C ASN A 57 25.50 10.52 12.06
N ARG A 58 26.09 9.93 11.01
CA ARG A 58 26.93 8.72 11.14
C ARG A 58 28.39 9.07 11.50
N GLU A 59 28.80 10.32 11.27
CA GLU A 59 30.12 10.86 11.63
C GLU A 59 30.16 11.56 13.01
N SER A 60 29.03 11.59 13.73
CA SER A 60 28.93 12.10 15.13
C SER A 60 29.11 10.99 16.15
#